data_AF-A0A355M7X2-F1
#
_entry.id   AF-A0A355M7X2-F1
#
_cell.length_a   1.000
_cell.length_b   1.000
_cell.length_c   1.000
_cell.angle_alpha   90.00
_cell.angle_beta   90.00
_cell.angle_gamma   90.00
#
_symmetry.space_group_name_H-M   'P 1'
#
loop_
_entity.id
_entity.type
_entity.pdbx_description
1 polymer ?
#
loop_
_entity_poly.entity_id
_entity_poly.type
_entity_poly.pdbx_seq_one_letter_code
_entity_poly.pdbx_strand_id
1 'polypeptide(L)'
;MNKLKVSKNGKTNINISNKSLTVLEGCPQEVTGAFDCSGNSLTSLQGSPEKVGGGYNCFFNKLTSLEGSPETINGEFSCHNNQLTTLEGGPKVVVGTYSCSANNLTTLKGSPEKIGKDFYCHYNKLTSLNGCPTEVGGDFFCFENSIAFTEKEIRSICKVKGRVRVS
;
A
#
# COMPACT_ATOMS: atom_id res chain seq x y z
N MET A 1 -19.40 5.07 18.21
CA MET A 1 -18.48 3.95 17.92
C MET A 1 -19.20 2.98 17.00
N ASN A 2 -18.93 3.04 15.70
CA ASN A 2 -19.45 2.06 14.73
C ASN A 2 -18.68 0.75 14.92
N LYS A 3 -19.17 -0.13 15.80
CA LYS A 3 -18.60 -1.48 15.96
C LYS A 3 -18.91 -2.29 14.71
N LEU A 4 -17.88 -2.79 14.04
CA LEU A 4 -18.02 -3.68 12.90
C LEU A 4 -18.79 -4.95 13.28
N LYS A 5 -19.83 -5.28 12.53
CA LYS A 5 -20.42 -6.63 12.49
C LYS A 5 -19.87 -7.37 11.28
N VAL A 6 -18.63 -7.83 11.35
CA VAL A 6 -18.12 -8.83 10.39
C VAL A 6 -18.44 -10.22 10.95
N SER A 7 -18.99 -11.12 10.12
CA SER A 7 -19.19 -12.51 10.55
C SER A 7 -17.84 -13.15 10.86
N LYS A 8 -17.73 -13.82 12.01
CA LYS A 8 -16.49 -14.47 12.49
C LYS A 8 -15.97 -15.63 11.63
N ASN A 9 -16.73 -16.06 10.62
CA ASN A 9 -16.25 -17.04 9.66
C ASN A 9 -15.45 -16.30 8.59
N GLY A 10 -14.16 -16.65 8.44
CA GLY A 10 -13.25 -16.07 7.46
C GLY A 10 -13.90 -16.02 6.08
N LYS A 11 -14.47 -14.86 5.74
CA LYS A 11 -15.11 -14.65 4.45
C LYS A 11 -14.03 -14.71 3.39
N THR A 12 -14.39 -15.22 2.21
CA THR A 12 -13.55 -15.12 1.02
C THR A 12 -13.20 -13.65 0.75
N ASN A 13 -14.14 -12.72 0.89
CA ASN A 13 -13.84 -11.30 0.79
C ASN A 13 -14.52 -10.53 1.92
N ILE A 14 -13.83 -9.53 2.49
CA ILE A 14 -14.38 -8.59 3.46
C ILE A 14 -14.35 -7.20 2.83
N ASN A 15 -15.54 -6.58 2.73
CA ASN A 15 -15.69 -5.20 2.32
C ASN A 15 -16.33 -4.41 3.46
N ILE A 16 -15.56 -3.46 3.98
CA ILE A 16 -15.93 -2.53 5.04
C ILE A 16 -15.60 -1.08 4.61
N SER A 17 -15.55 -0.83 3.29
CA SER A 17 -15.27 0.49 2.76
C SER A 17 -16.45 1.46 2.94
N ASN A 18 -16.15 2.75 3.05
CA ASN A 18 -17.15 3.82 3.14
C ASN A 18 -18.12 3.68 4.33
N LYS A 19 -17.60 3.31 5.50
CA LYS A 19 -18.39 3.09 6.73
C LYS A 19 -18.11 4.12 7.84
N SER A 20 -17.35 5.18 7.51
CA SER A 20 -16.91 6.20 8.48
C SER A 20 -16.18 5.58 9.69
N LEU A 21 -15.41 4.52 9.45
CA LEU A 21 -14.64 3.83 10.48
C LEU A 21 -13.43 4.66 10.88
N THR A 22 -13.09 4.62 12.17
CA THR A 22 -11.86 5.22 12.71
C THR A 22 -10.87 4.15 13.20
N VAL A 23 -11.34 2.91 13.41
CA VAL A 23 -10.54 1.76 13.84
C VAL A 23 -11.05 0.49 13.14
N LEU A 24 -10.19 -0.54 13.07
CA LEU A 24 -10.52 -1.85 12.50
C LEU A 24 -10.80 -2.91 13.57
N GLU A 25 -11.08 -2.52 14.81
CA GLU A 25 -11.34 -3.43 15.92
C GLU A 25 -12.45 -4.44 15.59
N GLY A 26 -12.16 -5.73 15.83
CA GLY A 26 -13.10 -6.82 15.60
C GLY A 26 -13.07 -7.41 14.18
N CYS A 27 -12.15 -6.98 13.32
CA CYS A 27 -11.87 -7.73 12.09
C CYS A 27 -11.31 -9.13 12.43
N PRO A 28 -11.58 -10.15 11.59
CA PRO A 28 -10.99 -11.46 11.77
C PRO A 28 -9.47 -11.39 11.56
N GLN A 29 -8.73 -12.25 12.26
CA GLN A 29 -7.28 -12.33 12.15
C GLN A 29 -6.81 -12.80 10.76
N GLU A 30 -7.62 -13.63 10.11
CA GLU A 30 -7.32 -14.16 8.78
C GLU A 30 -8.50 -13.93 7.81
N VAL A 31 -8.16 -13.53 6.59
CA VAL A 31 -9.08 -13.35 5.46
C VAL A 31 -8.52 -14.12 4.27
N THR A 32 -9.29 -15.05 3.71
CA THR A 32 -8.78 -15.95 2.65
C THR A 32 -8.74 -15.31 1.26
N GLY A 33 -9.45 -14.21 1.03
CA GLY A 33 -9.34 -13.40 -0.18
C GLY A 33 -9.18 -11.92 0.16
N ALA A 34 -9.92 -11.02 -0.50
CA ALA A 34 -9.66 -9.59 -0.44
C ALA A 34 -10.21 -8.91 0.82
N PHE A 35 -9.48 -7.91 1.33
CA PHE A 35 -9.87 -7.04 2.43
C PHE A 35 -9.91 -5.59 1.95
N ASP A 36 -11.09 -4.98 1.96
CA ASP A 36 -11.30 -3.59 1.56
C ASP A 36 -11.81 -2.75 2.73
N CYS A 37 -10.97 -1.83 3.20
CA CYS A 37 -11.25 -0.83 4.22
C CYS A 37 -11.10 0.61 3.72
N SER A 38 -11.17 0.80 2.40
CA SER A 38 -11.03 2.11 1.75
C SER A 38 -12.15 3.11 2.11
N GLY A 39 -11.90 4.40 1.90
CA GLY A 39 -12.93 5.44 2.06
C GLY A 39 -13.44 5.60 3.49
N ASN A 40 -12.57 5.45 4.48
CA ASN A 40 -12.90 5.60 5.90
C ASN A 40 -12.14 6.81 6.50
N SER A 41 -12.07 6.89 7.82
CA SER A 41 -11.29 7.89 8.56
C SER A 41 -10.24 7.21 9.45
N LEU A 42 -9.67 6.10 8.97
CA LEU A 42 -8.64 5.35 9.70
C LEU A 42 -7.36 6.18 9.78
N THR A 43 -6.76 6.23 10.97
CA THR A 43 -5.43 6.82 11.21
C THR A 43 -4.33 5.77 11.35
N SER A 44 -4.71 4.51 11.59
CA SER A 44 -3.83 3.34 11.67
C SER A 44 -4.53 2.10 11.12
N LEU A 45 -3.77 1.07 10.74
CA LEU A 45 -4.31 -0.24 10.37
C LEU A 45 -4.39 -1.23 11.56
N GLN A 46 -4.15 -0.77 12.79
CA GLN A 46 -4.29 -1.60 13.98
C GLN A 46 -5.68 -2.24 14.07
N GLY A 47 -5.70 -3.56 14.31
CA GLY A 47 -6.91 -4.38 14.30
C GLY A 47 -7.29 -4.94 12.92
N SER A 48 -6.53 -4.61 11.86
CA SER A 48 -6.60 -5.28 10.57
C SER A 48 -6.33 -6.78 10.69
N PRO A 49 -6.82 -7.62 9.75
CA PRO A 49 -6.33 -8.98 9.61
C PRO A 49 -4.79 -9.03 9.45
N GLU A 50 -4.16 -10.00 10.13
CA GLU A 50 -2.74 -10.29 10.02
C GLU A 50 -2.41 -11.02 8.71
N LYS A 51 -3.35 -11.80 8.20
CA LYS A 51 -3.23 -12.51 6.92
C LYS A 51 -4.38 -12.19 5.98
N VAL A 52 -4.04 -11.80 4.76
CA VAL A 52 -5.00 -11.54 3.69
C VAL A 52 -4.55 -12.29 2.44
N GLY A 53 -5.35 -13.26 2.00
CA GLY A 53 -5.04 -14.13 0.87
C GLY A 53 -5.21 -13.48 -0.50
N GLY A 54 -5.95 -12.36 -0.58
CA GLY A 54 -6.19 -11.58 -1.78
C GLY A 54 -5.56 -10.19 -1.75
N GLY A 55 -6.26 -9.21 -2.32
CA GLY A 55 -5.85 -7.80 -2.28
C GLY A 55 -6.21 -7.10 -0.97
N TYR A 56 -5.44 -6.09 -0.60
CA TYR A 56 -5.62 -5.26 0.58
C TYR A 56 -5.77 -3.79 0.17
N ASN A 57 -6.96 -3.24 0.37
CA ASN A 57 -7.29 -1.87 -0.02
C ASN A 57 -7.54 -1.02 1.22
N CYS A 58 -6.72 0.01 1.43
CA CYS A 58 -6.84 0.99 2.51
C CYS A 58 -6.72 2.44 2.03
N PHE A 59 -6.89 2.66 0.73
CA PHE A 59 -6.85 3.98 0.11
C PHE A 59 -8.01 4.90 0.57
N PHE A 60 -7.86 6.22 0.39
CA PHE A 60 -8.79 7.24 0.89
C PHE A 60 -9.06 7.10 2.40
N ASN A 61 -8.01 7.22 3.19
CA ASN A 61 -8.06 7.27 4.66
C ASN A 61 -7.21 8.43 5.18
N LYS A 62 -6.86 8.42 6.46
CA LYS A 62 -6.01 9.41 7.11
C LYS A 62 -4.76 8.75 7.72
N LEU A 63 -4.28 7.67 7.10
CA LEU A 63 -3.15 6.88 7.60
C LEU A 63 -1.87 7.72 7.57
N THR A 64 -1.09 7.67 8.65
CA THR A 64 0.24 8.32 8.74
C THR A 64 1.39 7.32 8.66
N SER A 65 1.12 6.05 9.00
CA SER A 65 2.00 4.90 8.82
C SER A 65 1.19 3.69 8.33
N LEU A 66 1.89 2.61 7.96
CA LEU A 66 1.25 1.34 7.59
C LEU A 66 1.27 0.31 8.74
N GLU A 67 1.57 0.73 9.96
CA GLU A 67 1.60 -0.16 11.12
C GLU A 67 0.25 -0.87 11.32
N GLY A 68 0.31 -2.18 11.53
CA GLY A 68 -0.85 -3.06 11.58
C GLY A 68 -1.27 -3.63 10.22
N SER A 69 -0.59 -3.27 9.13
CA SER A 69 -0.75 -3.95 7.84
C SER A 69 -0.30 -5.42 7.92
N PRO A 70 -0.93 -6.33 7.17
CA PRO A 70 -0.36 -7.66 6.92
C PRO A 70 1.04 -7.57 6.28
N GLU A 71 1.92 -8.51 6.61
CA GLU A 71 3.32 -8.52 6.15
C GLU A 71 3.49 -9.03 4.71
N THR A 72 2.61 -9.93 4.27
CA THR A 72 2.66 -10.53 2.91
C THR A 72 1.30 -10.38 2.23
N ILE A 73 1.31 -9.91 0.98
CA ILE A 73 0.12 -9.73 0.17
C ILE A 73 0.27 -10.49 -1.15
N ASN A 74 -0.60 -11.47 -1.36
CA ASN A 74 -0.63 -12.25 -2.61
C ASN A 74 -1.35 -11.51 -3.75
N GLY A 75 -2.19 -10.53 -3.42
CA GLY A 75 -2.89 -9.68 -4.37
C GLY A 75 -2.24 -8.30 -4.53
N GLU A 76 -3.10 -7.31 -4.71
CA GLU A 76 -2.72 -5.90 -4.79
C GLU A 76 -2.70 -5.27 -3.39
N PHE A 77 -1.78 -4.34 -3.15
CA PHE A 77 -1.77 -3.52 -1.94
C PHE A 77 -1.93 -2.05 -2.33
N SER A 78 -3.05 -1.44 -1.92
CA SER A 78 -3.40 -0.07 -2.27
C SER A 78 -3.57 0.80 -1.03
N CYS A 79 -2.65 1.73 -0.82
CA CYS A 79 -2.66 2.72 0.27
C CYS A 79 -2.62 4.17 -0.23
N HIS A 80 -2.94 4.40 -1.50
CA HIS A 80 -2.94 5.73 -2.11
C HIS A 80 -3.96 6.69 -1.48
N ASN A 81 -3.77 8.00 -1.65
CA ASN A 81 -4.62 9.05 -1.05
C ASN A 81 -4.73 8.89 0.49
N ASN A 82 -3.58 8.98 1.15
CA ASN A 82 -3.44 8.99 2.60
C ASN A 82 -2.50 10.14 3.03
N GLN A 83 -2.03 10.13 4.27
CA GLN A 83 -1.10 11.11 4.82
C GLN A 83 0.25 10.47 5.18
N LEU A 84 0.61 9.36 4.52
CA LEU A 84 1.80 8.58 4.85
C LEU A 84 3.07 9.43 4.64
N THR A 85 3.96 9.41 5.63
CA THR A 85 5.31 10.00 5.53
C THR A 85 6.40 8.93 5.40
N THR A 86 6.04 7.67 5.62
CA THR A 86 6.90 6.48 5.52
C THR A 86 6.05 5.29 5.08
N LEU A 87 6.68 4.28 4.47
CA LEU A 87 6.05 2.99 4.16
C LEU A 87 6.38 1.92 5.21
N GLU A 88 7.11 2.28 6.27
CA GLU A 88 7.38 1.39 7.40
C GLU A 88 6.06 0.87 8.03
N GLY A 89 6.12 -0.38 8.50
CA GLY A 89 4.95 -1.14 8.93
C GLY A 89 4.16 -1.79 7.80
N GLY A 90 4.43 -1.45 6.53
CA GLY A 90 3.77 -2.04 5.36
C GLY A 90 4.26 -3.44 5.00
N PRO A 91 3.63 -4.08 4.00
CA PRO A 91 4.00 -5.43 3.57
C PRO A 91 5.42 -5.45 2.99
N LYS A 92 6.13 -6.55 3.21
CA LYS A 92 7.51 -6.76 2.73
C LYS A 92 7.55 -7.38 1.34
N VAL A 93 6.53 -8.15 1.00
CA VAL A 93 6.37 -8.82 -0.31
C VAL A 93 4.97 -8.59 -0.83
N VAL A 94 4.87 -8.11 -2.07
CA VAL A 94 3.60 -7.93 -2.77
C VAL A 94 3.68 -8.58 -4.15
N VAL A 95 2.90 -9.64 -4.35
CA VAL A 95 2.88 -10.39 -5.62
C VAL A 95 2.15 -9.62 -6.72
N GLY A 96 1.17 -8.80 -6.37
CA GLY A 96 0.45 -7.95 -7.30
C GLY A 96 1.05 -6.55 -7.45
N THR A 97 0.14 -5.59 -7.63
CA THR A 97 0.45 -4.16 -7.73
C THR A 97 0.61 -3.55 -6.34
N TYR A 98 1.56 -2.63 -6.19
CA TYR A 98 1.70 -1.81 -4.99
C TYR A 98 1.47 -0.34 -5.33
N SER A 99 0.50 0.30 -4.67
CA SER A 99 0.16 1.70 -4.90
C SER A 99 0.21 2.51 -3.61
N CYS A 100 1.19 3.41 -3.53
CA CYS A 100 1.37 4.40 -2.47
C CYS A 100 1.32 5.85 -3.01
N SER A 101 0.75 6.05 -4.19
CA SER A 101 0.62 7.38 -4.79
C SER A 101 -0.23 8.33 -3.93
N ALA A 102 -0.10 9.64 -4.17
CA ALA A 102 -0.87 10.67 -3.44
C ALA A 102 -0.71 10.55 -1.92
N ASN A 103 0.53 10.68 -1.45
CA ASN A 103 0.91 10.69 -0.03
C ASN A 103 1.94 11.80 0.23
N ASN A 104 2.54 11.83 1.42
CA ASN A 104 3.57 12.80 1.82
C ASN A 104 4.97 12.18 1.91
N LEU A 105 5.25 11.13 1.13
CA LEU A 105 6.53 10.42 1.19
C LEU A 105 7.66 11.29 0.67
N THR A 106 8.77 11.36 1.41
CA THR A 106 10.03 12.01 0.96
C THR A 106 11.09 11.03 0.49
N THR A 107 10.94 9.76 0.88
CA THR A 107 11.71 8.61 0.43
C THR A 107 10.77 7.41 0.26
N LEU A 108 11.26 6.31 -0.30
CA LEU A 108 10.53 5.04 -0.40
C LEU A 108 10.87 4.09 0.77
N LYS A 109 11.48 4.58 1.86
CA LYS A 109 11.84 3.76 3.01
C LYS A 109 10.63 2.96 3.51
N GLY A 110 10.82 1.64 3.63
CA GLY A 110 9.78 0.70 4.04
C GLY A 110 8.96 0.09 2.90
N SER A 111 9.20 0.49 1.64
CA SER A 111 8.60 -0.16 0.46
C SER A 111 8.90 -1.68 0.43
N PRO A 112 8.01 -2.50 -0.17
CA PRO A 112 8.33 -3.91 -0.39
C PRO A 112 9.63 -4.08 -1.18
N GLU A 113 10.40 -5.12 -0.87
CA GLU A 113 11.64 -5.40 -1.61
C GLU A 113 11.33 -5.78 -3.06
N LYS A 114 10.27 -6.57 -3.26
CA LYS A 114 9.83 -7.07 -4.56
C LYS A 114 8.35 -6.81 -4.77
N ILE A 115 8.03 -6.30 -5.96
CA ILE A 115 6.66 -6.05 -6.43
C ILE A 115 6.47 -6.83 -7.72
N GLY A 116 5.49 -7.74 -7.75
CA GLY A 116 5.31 -8.66 -8.88
C GLY A 116 4.68 -8.02 -10.12
N LYS A 117 3.92 -6.93 -9.95
CA LYS A 117 3.32 -6.15 -11.06
C LYS A 117 3.78 -4.69 -11.01
N ASP A 118 2.84 -3.75 -11.05
CA ASP A 118 3.13 -2.33 -11.18
C ASP A 118 3.42 -1.68 -9.83
N PHE A 119 4.27 -0.67 -9.83
CA PHE A 119 4.58 0.15 -8.66
C PHE A 119 4.22 1.61 -8.91
N TYR A 120 3.32 2.14 -8.08
CA TYR A 120 2.86 3.51 -8.17
C TYR A 120 3.31 4.31 -6.95
N CYS A 121 4.25 5.23 -7.14
CA CYS A 121 4.72 6.17 -6.11
C CYS A 121 4.66 7.65 -6.54
N HIS A 122 4.02 7.93 -7.67
CA HIS A 122 3.75 9.27 -8.18
C HIS A 122 2.84 10.10 -7.24
N TYR A 123 2.82 11.43 -7.41
CA TYR A 123 2.13 12.36 -6.49
C TYR A 123 2.59 12.21 -5.04
N ASN A 124 3.90 12.29 -4.82
CA ASN A 124 4.50 12.31 -3.48
C ASN A 124 5.44 13.52 -3.36
N LYS A 125 6.27 13.54 -2.32
CA LYS A 125 7.26 14.59 -2.07
C LYS A 125 8.69 14.02 -2.12
N LEU A 126 8.90 13.00 -2.97
CA LEU A 126 10.17 12.28 -2.98
C LEU A 126 11.31 13.21 -3.37
N THR A 127 12.36 13.22 -2.55
CA THR A 127 13.62 13.92 -2.81
C THR A 127 14.77 12.93 -3.03
N SER A 128 14.52 11.64 -2.83
CA SER A 128 15.44 10.55 -3.17
C SER A 128 14.66 9.25 -3.37
N LEU A 129 15.28 8.28 -4.03
CA LEU A 129 14.75 6.92 -4.17
C LEU A 129 15.26 5.97 -3.08
N ASN A 130 15.70 6.50 -1.92
CA ASN A 130 16.11 5.65 -0.80
C ASN A 130 14.93 4.74 -0.38
N GLY A 131 15.17 3.43 -0.29
CA GLY A 131 14.16 2.42 0.01
C GLY A 131 13.35 1.96 -1.19
N CYS A 132 13.75 2.31 -2.41
CA CYS A 132 13.13 1.80 -3.64
C CYS A 132 13.15 0.25 -3.67
N PRO A 133 12.07 -0.40 -4.17
CA PRO A 133 12.08 -1.84 -4.44
C PRO A 133 13.27 -2.25 -5.30
N THR A 134 13.83 -3.42 -5.07
CA THR A 134 14.94 -3.94 -5.88
C THR A 134 14.45 -4.54 -7.20
N GLU A 135 13.21 -5.05 -7.24
CA GLU A 135 12.58 -5.58 -8.45
C GLU A 135 11.10 -5.15 -8.55
N VAL A 136 10.72 -4.67 -9.73
CA VAL A 136 9.33 -4.38 -10.13
C VAL A 136 9.02 -5.16 -11.40
N GLY A 137 8.03 -6.05 -11.32
CA GLY A 137 7.68 -6.97 -12.40
C GLY A 137 6.88 -6.34 -13.54
N GLY A 138 6.30 -5.16 -13.32
CA GLY A 138 5.53 -4.40 -14.30
C GLY A 138 6.09 -2.98 -14.51
N ASP A 139 5.18 -2.03 -14.70
CA ASP A 139 5.49 -0.62 -14.92
C ASP A 139 5.81 0.09 -13.58
N PHE A 140 6.73 1.06 -13.62
CA PHE A 140 7.12 1.89 -12.48
C PHE A 140 6.70 3.34 -12.73
N PHE A 141 5.81 3.88 -11.90
CA PHE A 141 5.30 5.25 -12.01
C PHE A 141 5.81 6.14 -10.87
N CYS A 142 6.64 7.12 -11.19
CA CYS A 142 7.36 8.01 -10.25
C CYS A 142 7.26 9.50 -10.59
N PHE A 143 6.41 9.88 -11.54
CA PHE A 143 6.17 11.28 -11.91
C PHE A 143 5.56 12.10 -10.76
N GLU A 144 5.55 13.42 -10.86
CA GLU A 144 4.91 14.32 -9.88
C GLU A 144 5.44 14.11 -8.44
N ASN A 145 6.75 14.30 -8.30
CA ASN A 145 7.47 14.31 -7.03
C ASN A 145 8.22 15.65 -6.87
N SER A 146 8.80 15.89 -5.69
CA SER A 146 9.54 17.13 -5.43
C SER A 146 10.77 17.30 -6.33
N ILE A 147 11.31 16.20 -6.86
CA ILE A 147 12.31 16.21 -7.91
C ILE A 147 11.86 15.32 -9.08
N ALA A 148 12.29 15.68 -10.29
CA ALA A 148 12.10 14.86 -11.47
C ALA A 148 13.21 13.81 -11.55
N PHE A 149 12.86 12.55 -11.30
CA PHE A 149 13.77 11.43 -11.52
C PHE A 149 13.83 11.07 -13.00
N THR A 150 14.96 10.51 -13.43
CA THR A 150 15.12 9.94 -14.76
C THR A 150 14.88 8.43 -14.74
N GLU A 151 14.50 7.87 -15.89
CA GLU A 151 14.42 6.41 -16.05
C GLU A 151 15.76 5.73 -15.75
N LYS A 152 16.89 6.36 -16.10
CA LYS A 152 18.23 5.83 -15.83
C LYS A 152 18.52 5.70 -14.34
N GLU A 153 18.12 6.68 -13.53
CA GLU A 153 18.29 6.64 -12.07
C GLU A 153 17.43 5.56 -11.42
N ILE A 154 16.19 5.37 -11.89
CA ILE A 154 15.33 4.30 -11.38
C ILE A 154 15.92 2.92 -11.74
N ARG A 155 16.35 2.75 -12.99
CA ARG A 155 16.91 1.47 -13.46
C ARG A 155 18.27 1.13 -12.87
N SER A 156 19.02 2.10 -12.34
CA SER A 156 20.31 1.82 -11.69
C SER A 156 20.15 1.17 -10.31
N ILE A 157 18.98 1.32 -9.67
CA ILE A 157 18.69 0.78 -8.32
C ILE A 157 17.55 -0.25 -8.29
N CYS A 158 16.68 -0.25 -9.30
CA CYS A 158 15.52 -1.12 -9.39
C CYS A 158 15.48 -1.84 -10.74
N LYS A 159 15.35 -3.17 -10.71
CA LYS A 159 15.10 -3.97 -11.90
C LYS A 159 13.62 -3.87 -12.30
N VAL A 160 13.30 -2.90 -13.16
CA VAL A 160 11.96 -2.71 -13.72
C VAL A 160 11.79 -3.50 -15.01
N LYS A 161 10.85 -4.46 -15.05
CA LYS A 161 10.58 -5.25 -16.27
C LYS A 161 9.72 -4.51 -17.29
N GLY A 162 8.83 -3.63 -16.83
CA GLY A 162 7.99 -2.80 -17.68
C GLY A 162 8.59 -1.44 -18.01
N ARG A 163 7.69 -0.49 -18.29
CA ARG A 163 8.00 0.91 -18.60
C ARG A 163 8.24 1.68 -17.32
N VAL A 164 9.16 2.64 -17.39
CA VAL A 164 9.37 3.63 -16.34
C VAL A 164 8.70 4.93 -16.76
N ARG A 165 7.82 5.45 -15.92
CA ARG A 165 7.05 6.68 -16.16
C ARG A 165 7.46 7.73 -15.13
N VAL A 166 8.19 8.74 -15.60
CA VAL A 166 8.73 9.83 -14.78
C VAL A 166 8.22 11.22 -15.19
N SER A 167 7.41 11.27 -16.24
CA SER A 167 6.77 12.46 -16.81
C SER A 167 5.38 12.11 -17.32
#